data_AF-A0A336MYZ6-F1
#
_entry.id   AF-A0A336MYZ6-F1
#
_cell.length_a   1.000
_cell.length_b   1.000
_cell.length_c   1.000
_cell.angle_alpha   90.00
_cell.angle_beta   90.00
_cell.angle_gamma   90.00
#
_symmetry.space_group_name_H-M   'P 1'
#
loop_
_entity.id
_entity.type
_entity.pdbx_description
1 polymer ?
#
loop_
_entity_poly.entity_id
_entity_poly.type
_entity_poly.pdbx_seq_one_letter_code
_entity_poly.pdbx_strand_id
1 'polypeptide(L)'
;MRALIDEKDRHIQDLTETLSHFHDDQQKFMNDTDINTTEEVTQLSVELNRCEASNRILKTQLDATKRQLTNVTQRENQARDLIKNLKAQLIRRPVISIKSESLMSVREEQLRKRNQQLEIELGDIRDELHRQKVLNENRRAKSASDLHLWDKQKRWQQTAEKLKEKLNEREAELDKLRATVTTAKNSIARLEREKHILEQRRANHYCTSASCPNLHTATGGGQSTSGKYTPADSPESYGTSSATPDRNHGGVAAVEVLNESNRELVEALKNRVEAQQRKIVALELEGKGSNALVNEIEKLQDANSNLQAQNVRLEAKILQFQLENDKLKHGNNSELMLKQIKHLEDYITTIKGELIRAKSGLDTSKETINIEKNKNQQLEKTVTTLRAMIDKLKTEQRPKSGRSITAPSKSPEKTPTHQGISPEIHENLQSEFNKMQKAYAELTEKLSSMQVELQLQTGHCSQCGGRRYSSSSSSESGEVNDLETEFKRCKEKLIEKSRLLDKAKILLTRAAAKEKNMREQIAYLRRRCSELQNVPVIEETSE
;
A
#
# COMPACT_ATOMS: atom_id res chain seq x y z
N MET A 1 36.54 -160.28 124.27
CA MET A 1 36.76 -158.83 124.52
C MET A 1 37.49 -158.15 123.38
N ARG A 2 38.74 -158.45 123.00
CA ARG A 2 39.47 -157.74 121.91
C ARG A 2 38.66 -157.57 120.62
N ALA A 3 38.15 -158.65 120.03
CA ALA A 3 37.32 -158.59 118.82
C ALA A 3 36.07 -157.68 118.91
N LEU A 4 35.52 -157.46 120.12
CA LEU A 4 34.39 -156.53 120.33
C LEU A 4 34.84 -155.05 120.42
N ILE A 5 36.12 -154.80 120.68
CA ILE A 5 36.72 -153.46 120.64
C ILE A 5 37.12 -153.16 119.20
N ASP A 6 37.82 -154.08 118.53
CA ASP A 6 38.23 -153.93 117.12
C ASP A 6 37.02 -153.72 116.18
N GLU A 7 35.88 -154.35 116.47
CA GLU A 7 34.62 -154.14 115.74
C GLU A 7 33.98 -152.78 116.03
N LYS A 8 34.06 -152.31 117.27
CA LYS A 8 33.55 -150.98 117.65
C LYS A 8 34.40 -149.86 117.06
N ASP A 9 35.72 -150.01 117.06
CA ASP A 9 36.63 -149.02 116.49
C ASP A 9 36.47 -148.95 114.97
N ARG A 10 36.28 -150.10 114.29
CA ARG A 10 35.91 -150.12 112.87
C ARG A 10 34.57 -149.43 112.62
N HIS A 11 33.54 -149.73 113.42
CA HIS A 11 32.23 -149.08 113.27
C HIS A 11 32.27 -147.57 113.55
N ILE A 12 33.09 -147.10 114.50
CA ILE A 12 33.35 -145.67 114.74
C ILE A 12 34.04 -145.05 113.52
N GLN A 13 35.00 -145.76 112.91
CA GLN A 13 35.71 -145.28 111.73
C GLN A 13 34.79 -145.21 110.49
N ASP A 14 34.00 -146.26 110.22
CA ASP A 14 32.98 -146.29 109.16
C ASP A 14 31.95 -145.15 109.34
N LEU A 15 31.50 -144.92 110.58
CA LEU A 15 30.59 -143.80 110.90
C LEU A 15 31.27 -142.45 110.68
N THR A 16 32.54 -142.29 111.05
CA THR A 16 33.31 -141.05 110.87
C THR A 16 33.55 -140.75 109.39
N GLU A 17 33.87 -141.77 108.59
CA GLU A 17 34.06 -141.66 107.14
C GLU A 17 32.72 -141.34 106.44
N THR A 18 31.62 -141.95 106.87
CA THR A 18 30.25 -141.60 106.41
C THR A 18 29.89 -140.15 106.76
N LEU A 19 30.26 -139.67 107.95
CA LEU A 19 30.02 -138.28 108.38
C LEU A 19 30.88 -137.29 107.60
N SER A 20 32.12 -137.65 107.27
CA SER A 20 32.99 -136.86 106.38
C SER A 20 32.41 -136.77 104.98
N HIS A 21 32.01 -137.91 104.38
CA HIS A 21 31.36 -137.92 103.08
C HIS A 21 30.07 -137.11 103.05
N PHE A 22 29.24 -137.17 104.10
CA PHE A 22 28.05 -136.33 104.21
C PHE A 22 28.39 -134.83 104.27
N HIS A 23 29.45 -134.44 104.98
CA HIS A 23 29.91 -133.05 105.00
C HIS A 23 30.50 -132.60 103.66
N ASP A 24 31.25 -133.46 102.96
CA ASP A 24 31.79 -133.16 101.63
C ASP A 24 30.66 -133.01 100.60
N ASP A 25 29.66 -133.91 100.60
CA ASP A 25 28.48 -133.82 99.73
C ASP A 25 27.63 -132.60 100.06
N GLN A 26 27.45 -132.26 101.34
CA GLN A 26 26.74 -131.05 101.76
C GLN A 26 27.47 -129.78 101.31
N GLN A 27 28.79 -129.72 101.50
CA GLN A 27 29.61 -128.57 101.08
C GLN A 27 29.64 -128.43 99.57
N LYS A 28 29.70 -129.56 98.84
CA LYS A 28 29.63 -129.57 97.38
C LYS A 28 28.25 -129.12 96.87
N PHE A 29 27.16 -129.63 97.45
CA PHE A 29 25.81 -129.19 97.10
C PHE A 29 25.60 -127.69 97.36
N MET A 30 26.10 -127.17 98.49
CA MET A 30 26.08 -125.74 98.78
C MET A 30 26.90 -124.95 97.75
N ASN A 31 28.14 -125.35 97.47
CA ASN A 31 28.99 -124.67 96.49
C ASN A 31 28.37 -124.69 95.08
N ASP A 32 27.92 -125.84 94.58
CA ASP A 32 27.32 -125.98 93.25
C ASP A 32 26.01 -125.17 93.14
N THR A 33 25.21 -125.11 94.22
CA THR A 33 23.97 -124.30 94.26
C THR A 33 24.29 -122.80 94.34
N ASP A 34 25.19 -122.38 95.21
CA ASP A 34 25.56 -120.98 95.39
C ASP A 34 26.26 -120.42 94.15
N ILE A 35 27.13 -121.19 93.48
CA ILE A 35 27.78 -120.80 92.23
C ILE A 35 26.73 -120.65 91.11
N ASN A 36 25.91 -121.67 90.85
CA ASN A 36 24.93 -121.61 89.76
C ASN A 36 23.90 -120.49 89.99
N THR A 37 23.38 -120.34 91.20
CA THR A 37 22.43 -119.25 91.51
C THR A 37 23.07 -117.87 91.44
N THR A 38 24.35 -117.72 91.82
CA THR A 38 25.09 -116.47 91.66
C THR A 38 25.31 -116.14 90.19
N GLU A 39 25.71 -117.12 89.36
CA GLU A 39 25.90 -116.92 87.92
C GLU A 39 24.58 -116.50 87.24
N GLU A 40 23.47 -117.21 87.50
CA GLU A 40 22.14 -116.85 86.99
C GLU A 40 21.71 -115.43 87.40
N VAL A 41 21.90 -115.06 88.67
CA VAL A 41 21.59 -113.71 89.18
C VAL A 41 22.47 -112.64 88.52
N THR A 42 23.75 -112.89 88.30
CA THR A 42 24.62 -111.95 87.58
C THR A 42 24.23 -111.80 86.11
N GLN A 43 23.85 -112.89 85.43
CA GLN A 43 23.38 -112.86 84.05
C GLN A 43 22.07 -112.07 83.91
N LEU A 44 21.09 -112.32 84.78
CA LEU A 44 19.84 -111.55 84.83
C LEU A 44 20.08 -110.06 85.11
N SER A 45 21.05 -109.73 85.98
CA SER A 45 21.45 -108.33 86.24
C SER A 45 22.05 -107.66 85.00
N VAL A 46 22.92 -108.35 84.24
CA VAL A 46 23.47 -107.83 82.98
C VAL A 46 22.38 -107.64 81.93
N GLU A 47 21.43 -108.57 81.79
CA GLU A 47 20.32 -108.43 80.86
C GLU A 47 19.36 -107.31 81.24
N LEU A 48 19.05 -107.13 82.52
CA LEU A 48 18.26 -106.01 83.03
C LEU A 48 18.93 -104.68 82.71
N ASN A 49 20.22 -104.53 82.99
CA ASN A 49 20.99 -103.33 82.66
C ASN A 49 20.99 -103.03 81.15
N ARG A 50 21.11 -104.06 80.30
CA ARG A 50 21.01 -103.93 78.84
C ARG A 50 19.61 -103.48 78.40
N CYS A 51 18.56 -104.04 79.00
CA CYS A 51 17.17 -103.69 78.73
C CYS A 51 16.87 -102.24 79.16
N GLU A 52 17.35 -101.82 80.33
CA GLU A 52 17.26 -100.44 80.80
C GLU A 52 17.97 -99.46 79.86
N ALA A 53 19.18 -99.77 79.42
CA ALA A 53 19.92 -98.94 78.46
C ALA A 53 19.14 -98.78 77.14
N SER A 54 18.58 -99.87 76.62
CA SER A 54 17.71 -99.85 75.43
C SER A 54 16.46 -98.97 75.66
N ASN A 55 15.80 -99.11 76.81
CA ASN A 55 14.64 -98.29 77.18
C ASN A 55 14.97 -96.79 77.29
N ARG A 56 16.15 -96.43 77.82
CA ARG A 56 16.63 -95.03 77.88
C ARG A 56 16.84 -94.46 76.46
N ILE A 57 17.38 -95.26 75.53
CA ILE A 57 17.54 -94.87 74.12
C ILE A 57 16.18 -94.70 73.45
N LEU A 58 15.29 -95.69 73.55
CA LEU A 58 13.93 -95.65 72.97
C LEU A 58 13.12 -94.46 73.50
N LYS A 59 13.19 -94.17 74.80
CA LYS A 59 12.56 -92.99 75.40
C LYS A 59 13.10 -91.68 74.82
N THR A 60 14.42 -91.58 74.63
CA THR A 60 15.06 -90.41 74.01
C THR A 60 14.62 -90.24 72.55
N GLN A 61 14.51 -91.33 71.78
CA GLN A 61 14.00 -91.32 70.41
C GLN A 61 12.52 -90.95 70.33
N LEU A 62 11.69 -91.44 71.27
CA LEU A 62 10.28 -91.11 71.40
C LEU A 62 10.09 -89.61 71.72
N ASP A 63 10.90 -89.04 72.61
CA ASP A 63 10.81 -87.62 72.93
C ASP A 63 11.37 -86.73 71.81
N ALA A 64 12.36 -87.21 71.05
CA ALA A 64 12.83 -86.53 69.83
C ALA A 64 11.78 -86.51 68.71
N THR A 65 11.11 -87.65 68.44
CA THR A 65 10.05 -87.73 67.42
C THR A 65 8.82 -86.92 67.81
N LYS A 66 8.43 -86.89 69.09
CA LYS A 66 7.40 -85.97 69.60
C LYS A 66 7.73 -84.50 69.31
N ARG A 67 8.97 -84.05 69.57
CA ARG A 67 9.42 -82.68 69.27
C ARG A 67 9.40 -82.37 67.77
N GLN A 68 9.75 -83.36 66.92
CA GLN A 68 9.64 -83.21 65.47
C GLN A 68 8.17 -83.06 65.03
N LEU A 69 7.27 -83.90 65.56
CA LEU A 69 5.83 -83.82 65.28
C LEU A 69 5.26 -82.43 65.63
N THR A 70 5.54 -81.92 66.84
CA THR A 70 5.05 -80.58 67.25
C THR A 70 5.59 -79.47 66.35
N ASN A 71 6.85 -79.54 65.91
CA ASN A 71 7.45 -78.57 64.99
C ASN A 71 6.81 -78.61 63.60
N VAL A 72 6.49 -79.80 63.08
CA VAL A 72 5.81 -79.97 61.78
C VAL A 72 4.38 -79.41 61.86
N THR A 73 3.61 -79.76 62.90
CA THR A 73 2.26 -79.24 63.11
C THR A 73 2.24 -77.71 63.25
N GLN A 74 3.22 -77.10 63.93
CA GLN A 74 3.31 -75.64 64.02
C GLN A 74 3.55 -74.98 62.65
N ARG A 75 4.45 -75.54 61.83
CA ARG A 75 4.72 -75.06 60.46
C ARG A 75 3.51 -75.22 59.55
N GLU A 76 2.78 -76.31 59.68
CA GLU A 76 1.53 -76.55 58.94
C GLU A 76 0.47 -75.49 59.25
N ASN A 77 0.27 -75.18 60.54
CA ASN A 77 -0.67 -74.15 60.97
C ASN A 77 -0.28 -72.76 60.42
N GLN A 78 1.01 -72.39 60.50
CA GLN A 78 1.52 -71.15 59.92
C GLN A 78 1.28 -71.06 58.41
N ALA A 79 1.48 -72.16 57.68
CA ALA A 79 1.20 -72.23 56.24
C ALA A 79 -0.31 -72.10 55.93
N ARG A 80 -1.18 -72.74 56.73
CA ARG A 80 -2.65 -72.62 56.60
C ARG A 80 -3.12 -71.17 56.81
N ASP A 81 -2.59 -70.48 57.82
CA ASP A 81 -2.92 -69.07 58.08
C ASP A 81 -2.39 -68.13 56.98
N LEU A 82 -1.19 -68.36 56.45
CA LEU A 82 -0.67 -67.62 55.31
C LEU A 82 -1.57 -67.80 54.07
N ILE A 83 -1.98 -69.03 53.75
CA ILE A 83 -2.89 -69.33 52.63
C ILE A 83 -4.24 -68.63 52.83
N LYS A 84 -4.78 -68.62 54.05
CA LYS A 84 -6.02 -67.92 54.40
C LYS A 84 -5.91 -66.41 54.17
N ASN A 85 -4.80 -65.80 54.60
CA ASN A 85 -4.52 -64.38 54.41
C ASN A 85 -4.32 -64.01 52.92
N LEU A 86 -3.57 -64.80 52.16
CA LEU A 86 -3.36 -64.58 50.73
C LEU A 86 -4.67 -64.72 49.94
N LYS A 87 -5.53 -65.69 50.27
CA LYS A 87 -6.88 -65.79 49.68
C LYS A 87 -7.73 -64.57 50.01
N ALA A 88 -7.70 -64.06 51.24
CA ALA A 88 -8.43 -62.85 51.61
C ALA A 88 -7.92 -61.59 50.86
N GLN A 89 -6.62 -61.48 50.62
CA GLN A 89 -6.04 -60.40 49.80
C GLN A 89 -6.46 -60.52 48.32
N LEU A 90 -6.43 -61.74 47.76
CA LEU A 90 -6.87 -62.00 46.38
C LEU A 90 -8.36 -61.68 46.19
N ILE A 91 -9.23 -62.01 47.14
CA ILE A 91 -10.67 -61.69 47.08
C ILE A 91 -10.93 -60.17 47.16
N ARG A 92 -10.07 -59.40 47.85
CA ARG A 92 -10.20 -57.94 47.94
C ARG A 92 -9.66 -57.18 46.71
N ARG A 93 -8.73 -57.76 45.96
CA ARG A 93 -8.08 -57.14 44.79
C ARG A 93 -9.05 -56.71 43.66
N PRO A 94 -10.03 -57.53 43.23
CA PRO A 94 -10.96 -57.19 42.14
C PRO A 94 -11.78 -55.91 42.36
N VAL A 95 -12.16 -55.61 43.61
CA VAL A 95 -13.10 -54.51 43.93
C VAL A 95 -12.47 -53.12 43.73
N ILE A 96 -11.13 -53.03 43.77
CA ILE A 96 -10.40 -51.76 43.59
C ILE A 96 -10.18 -51.51 42.08
N SER A 97 -9.77 -52.54 41.32
CA SER A 97 -9.49 -52.42 39.88
C SER A 97 -10.71 -51.96 39.07
N ILE A 98 -11.85 -52.62 39.27
CA ILE A 98 -13.09 -52.36 38.49
C ILE A 98 -13.61 -50.94 38.75
N LYS A 99 -13.44 -50.41 39.99
CA LYS A 99 -13.81 -49.03 40.32
C LYS A 99 -12.86 -48.01 39.71
N SER A 100 -11.55 -48.28 39.67
CA SER A 100 -10.60 -47.39 38.98
C SER A 100 -10.85 -47.36 37.47
N GLU A 101 -11.18 -48.49 36.87
CA GLU A 101 -11.44 -48.64 35.42
C GLU A 101 -12.69 -47.87 34.99
N SER A 102 -13.77 -47.94 35.79
CA SER A 102 -14.98 -47.12 35.59
C SER A 102 -14.71 -45.61 35.70
N LEU A 103 -13.94 -45.17 36.71
CA LEU A 103 -13.60 -43.75 36.87
C LEU A 103 -12.64 -43.25 35.77
N MET A 104 -11.73 -44.10 35.30
CA MET A 104 -10.90 -43.81 34.13
C MET A 104 -11.75 -43.66 32.87
N SER A 105 -12.67 -44.59 32.60
CA SER A 105 -13.56 -44.52 31.44
C SER A 105 -14.40 -43.23 31.40
N VAL A 106 -14.97 -42.80 32.54
CA VAL A 106 -15.71 -41.52 32.61
C VAL A 106 -14.79 -40.32 32.35
N ARG A 107 -13.56 -40.34 32.87
CA ARG A 107 -12.57 -39.27 32.63
C ARG A 107 -12.09 -39.25 31.16
N GLU A 108 -11.88 -40.40 30.55
CA GLU A 108 -11.50 -40.53 29.14
C GLU A 108 -12.61 -40.02 28.22
N GLU A 109 -13.87 -40.33 28.50
CA GLU A 109 -15.02 -39.81 27.74
C GLU A 109 -15.17 -38.29 27.88
N GLN A 110 -14.94 -37.73 29.08
CA GLN A 110 -14.90 -36.27 29.28
C GLN A 110 -13.74 -35.62 28.51
N LEU A 111 -12.55 -36.21 28.53
CA LEU A 111 -11.39 -35.74 27.78
C LEU A 111 -11.63 -35.83 26.27
N ARG A 112 -12.22 -36.93 25.78
CA ARG A 112 -12.60 -37.12 24.38
C ARG A 112 -13.57 -36.04 23.91
N LYS A 113 -14.63 -35.78 24.68
CA LYS A 113 -15.60 -34.70 24.41
C LYS A 113 -14.93 -33.32 24.42
N ARG A 114 -14.06 -33.02 25.38
CA ARG A 114 -13.34 -31.74 25.40
C ARG A 114 -12.37 -31.60 24.22
N ASN A 115 -11.72 -32.69 23.81
CA ASN A 115 -10.82 -32.68 22.65
C ASN A 115 -11.60 -32.44 21.35
N GLN A 116 -12.72 -33.13 21.13
CA GLN A 116 -13.61 -32.89 19.99
C GLN A 116 -14.13 -31.43 19.96
N GLN A 117 -14.49 -30.88 21.12
CA GLN A 117 -14.89 -29.47 21.23
C GLN A 117 -13.74 -28.51 20.88
N LEU A 118 -12.50 -28.80 21.30
CA LEU A 118 -11.31 -28.03 20.95
C LEU A 118 -10.96 -28.15 19.45
N GLU A 119 -11.19 -29.31 18.83
CA GLU A 119 -11.00 -29.52 17.40
C GLU A 119 -11.98 -28.68 16.57
N ILE A 120 -13.24 -28.57 17.00
CA ILE A 120 -14.26 -27.69 16.40
C ILE A 120 -13.87 -26.21 16.59
N GLU A 121 -13.56 -25.79 17.83
CA GLU A 121 -13.11 -24.43 18.15
C GLU A 121 -11.87 -24.02 17.31
N LEU A 122 -10.93 -24.94 17.08
CA LEU A 122 -9.76 -24.72 16.22
C LEU A 122 -10.13 -24.65 14.73
N GLY A 123 -11.17 -25.36 14.28
CA GLY A 123 -11.74 -25.23 12.94
C GLY A 123 -12.32 -23.83 12.72
N ASP A 124 -13.25 -23.43 13.59
CA ASP A 124 -13.93 -22.13 13.52
C ASP A 124 -12.94 -20.95 13.53
N ILE A 125 -11.91 -21.02 14.38
CA ILE A 125 -10.84 -20.00 14.45
C ILE A 125 -9.99 -19.96 13.18
N ARG A 126 -9.72 -21.11 12.53
CA ARG A 126 -8.99 -21.15 11.24
C ARG A 126 -9.82 -20.55 10.12
N ASP A 127 -11.11 -20.82 10.08
CA ASP A 127 -12.03 -20.29 9.06
C ASP A 127 -12.27 -18.79 9.25
N GLU A 128 -12.38 -18.32 10.49
CA GLU A 128 -12.40 -16.89 10.80
C GLU A 128 -11.09 -16.22 10.36
N LEU A 129 -9.94 -16.79 10.71
CA LEU A 129 -8.63 -16.27 10.28
C LEU A 129 -8.49 -16.23 8.76
N HIS A 130 -9.02 -17.24 8.03
CA HIS A 130 -9.02 -17.24 6.57
C HIS A 130 -9.91 -16.13 6.01
N ARG A 131 -11.14 -15.97 6.55
CA ARG A 131 -12.04 -14.87 6.16
C ARG A 131 -11.42 -13.49 6.44
N GLN A 132 -10.78 -13.30 7.60
CA GLN A 132 -10.06 -12.05 7.92
C GLN A 132 -8.88 -11.78 6.98
N LYS A 133 -8.13 -12.80 6.55
CA LYS A 133 -7.05 -12.65 5.54
C LYS A 133 -7.61 -12.15 4.22
N VAL A 134 -8.66 -12.80 3.69
CA VAL A 134 -9.32 -12.40 2.43
C VAL A 134 -9.88 -10.97 2.52
N LEU A 135 -10.49 -10.59 3.65
CA LEU A 135 -10.95 -9.22 3.89
C LEU A 135 -9.79 -8.20 3.90
N ASN A 136 -8.65 -8.54 4.50
CA ASN A 136 -7.46 -7.67 4.53
C ASN A 136 -6.83 -7.52 3.14
N GLU A 137 -6.71 -8.62 2.39
CA GLU A 137 -6.23 -8.63 1.00
C GLU A 137 -7.14 -7.80 0.08
N ASN A 138 -8.46 -7.94 0.21
CA ASN A 138 -9.43 -7.10 -0.52
C ASN A 138 -9.33 -5.62 -0.14
N ARG A 139 -9.13 -5.29 1.15
CA ARG A 139 -8.90 -3.90 1.59
C ARG A 139 -7.62 -3.33 0.99
N ARG A 140 -6.51 -4.09 0.99
CA ARG A 140 -5.24 -3.69 0.35
C ARG A 140 -5.39 -3.47 -1.16
N ALA A 141 -6.12 -4.35 -1.84
CA ALA A 141 -6.39 -4.23 -3.27
C ALA A 141 -7.20 -2.97 -3.60
N LYS A 142 -8.24 -2.65 -2.81
CA LYS A 142 -8.99 -1.39 -2.90
C LYS A 142 -8.07 -0.18 -2.71
N SER A 143 -7.35 -0.10 -1.59
CA SER A 143 -6.45 1.03 -1.32
C SER A 143 -5.36 1.22 -2.39
N ALA A 144 -4.86 0.15 -3.00
CA ALA A 144 -3.92 0.23 -4.13
C ALA A 144 -4.58 0.78 -5.41
N SER A 145 -5.84 0.41 -5.68
CA SER A 145 -6.64 0.96 -6.77
C SER A 145 -6.95 2.46 -6.54
N ASP A 146 -7.31 2.84 -5.33
CA ASP A 146 -7.62 4.22 -4.95
C ASP A 146 -6.38 5.12 -5.09
N LEU A 147 -5.22 4.63 -4.65
CA LEU A 147 -3.94 5.32 -4.83
C LEU A 147 -3.59 5.48 -6.31
N HIS A 148 -3.83 4.46 -7.14
CA HIS A 148 -3.63 4.56 -8.59
C HIS A 148 -4.57 5.59 -9.26
N LEU A 149 -5.82 5.66 -8.81
CA LEU A 149 -6.78 6.65 -9.28
C LEU A 149 -6.36 8.07 -8.86
N TRP A 150 -5.86 8.24 -7.63
CA TRP A 150 -5.31 9.51 -7.14
C TRP A 150 -4.08 9.95 -7.93
N ASP A 151 -3.14 9.05 -8.21
CA ASP A 151 -1.96 9.33 -9.06
C ASP A 151 -2.38 9.74 -10.48
N LYS A 152 -3.40 9.08 -11.04
CA LYS A 152 -3.98 9.46 -12.33
C LYS A 152 -4.58 10.87 -12.25
N GLN A 153 -5.40 11.16 -11.24
CA GLN A 153 -6.00 12.49 -11.02
C GLN A 153 -4.94 13.58 -10.86
N LYS A 154 -3.89 13.33 -10.08
CA LYS A 154 -2.75 14.25 -9.89
C LYS A 154 -2.00 14.54 -11.19
N ARG A 155 -1.80 13.54 -12.06
CA ARG A 155 -1.22 13.73 -13.41
C ARG A 155 -2.14 14.57 -14.32
N TRP A 156 -3.45 14.39 -14.23
CA TRP A 156 -4.42 15.24 -14.94
C TRP A 156 -4.40 16.68 -14.43
N GLN A 157 -4.37 16.88 -13.10
CA GLN A 157 -4.26 18.20 -12.49
C GLN A 157 -2.99 18.94 -12.93
N GLN A 158 -1.82 18.30 -12.83
CA GLN A 158 -0.55 18.88 -13.29
C GLN A 158 -0.57 19.21 -14.79
N THR A 159 -1.24 18.39 -15.60
CA THR A 159 -1.41 18.68 -17.04
C THR A 159 -2.33 19.88 -17.27
N ALA A 160 -3.43 20.00 -16.51
CA ALA A 160 -4.35 21.13 -16.58
C ALA A 160 -3.68 22.44 -16.13
N GLU A 161 -2.88 22.41 -15.06
CA GLU A 161 -2.10 23.55 -14.58
C GLU A 161 -1.10 24.03 -15.65
N LYS A 162 -0.34 23.12 -16.27
CA LYS A 162 0.58 23.43 -17.39
C LYS A 162 -0.13 23.97 -18.63
N LEU A 163 -1.36 23.53 -18.91
CA LEU A 163 -2.15 24.07 -20.02
C LEU A 163 -2.72 25.46 -19.70
N LYS A 164 -3.09 25.71 -18.43
CA LYS A 164 -3.54 27.02 -17.96
C LYS A 164 -2.40 28.06 -17.99
N GLU A 165 -1.20 27.66 -17.59
CA GLU A 165 0.01 28.48 -17.72
C GLU A 165 0.26 28.89 -19.18
N LYS A 166 0.26 27.91 -20.11
CA LYS A 166 0.38 28.16 -21.56
C LYS A 166 -0.75 29.02 -22.13
N LEU A 167 -1.97 28.93 -21.59
CA LEU A 167 -3.07 29.81 -22.00
C LEU A 167 -2.78 31.25 -21.59
N ASN A 168 -2.40 31.49 -20.33
CA ASN A 168 -2.04 32.81 -19.81
C ASN A 168 -0.88 33.44 -20.61
N GLU A 169 0.12 32.65 -21.00
CA GLU A 169 1.21 33.09 -21.90
C GLU A 169 0.69 33.62 -23.24
N ARG A 170 -0.26 32.91 -23.86
CA ARG A 170 -0.86 33.29 -25.15
C ARG A 170 -1.82 34.47 -25.05
N GLU A 171 -2.51 34.61 -23.93
CA GLU A 171 -3.32 35.79 -23.62
C GLU A 171 -2.41 37.03 -23.48
N ALA A 172 -1.29 36.91 -22.75
CA ALA A 172 -0.30 37.98 -22.65
C ALA A 172 0.39 38.32 -23.98
N GLU A 173 0.63 37.35 -24.87
CA GLU A 173 1.07 37.60 -26.25
C GLU A 173 0.00 38.34 -27.07
N LEU A 174 -1.28 37.96 -26.96
CA LEU A 174 -2.38 38.61 -27.65
C LEU A 174 -2.55 40.07 -27.20
N ASP A 175 -2.41 40.38 -25.92
CA ASP A 175 -2.51 41.75 -25.43
C ASP A 175 -1.31 42.61 -25.87
N LYS A 176 -0.09 42.04 -25.94
CA LYS A 176 1.05 42.70 -26.59
C LYS A 176 0.75 43.00 -28.07
N LEU A 177 0.16 42.05 -28.80
CA LEU A 177 -0.23 42.24 -30.21
C LEU A 177 -1.35 43.28 -30.37
N ARG A 178 -2.34 43.31 -29.47
CA ARG A 178 -3.38 44.36 -29.45
C ARG A 178 -2.77 45.75 -29.23
N ALA A 179 -1.79 45.87 -28.33
CA ALA A 179 -1.05 47.11 -28.12
C ALA A 179 -0.28 47.54 -29.38
N THR A 180 0.47 46.64 -30.04
CA THR A 180 1.20 46.98 -31.27
C THR A 180 0.27 47.36 -32.43
N VAL A 181 -0.87 46.68 -32.59
CA VAL A 181 -1.91 47.05 -33.58
C VAL A 181 -2.48 48.43 -33.28
N THR A 182 -2.68 48.79 -32.01
CA THR A 182 -3.18 50.12 -31.62
C THR A 182 -2.14 51.21 -31.93
N THR A 183 -0.87 50.97 -31.62
CA THR A 183 0.24 51.87 -31.99
C THR A 183 0.37 52.01 -33.52
N ALA A 184 0.20 50.92 -34.27
CA ALA A 184 0.21 50.96 -35.74
C ALA A 184 -0.97 51.78 -36.30
N LYS A 185 -2.19 51.60 -35.78
CA LYS A 185 -3.36 52.42 -36.14
C LYS A 185 -3.12 53.91 -35.87
N ASN A 186 -2.59 54.25 -34.70
CA ASN A 186 -2.27 55.64 -34.34
C ASN A 186 -1.20 56.24 -35.28
N SER A 187 -0.23 55.43 -35.70
CA SER A 187 0.81 55.83 -36.65
C SER A 187 0.25 56.06 -38.06
N ILE A 188 -0.63 55.16 -38.53
CA ILE A 188 -1.34 55.30 -39.81
C ILE A 188 -2.19 56.59 -39.79
N ALA A 189 -3.01 56.80 -38.75
CA ALA A 189 -3.82 58.00 -38.62
C ALA A 189 -3.00 59.31 -38.52
N ARG A 190 -1.72 59.25 -38.13
CA ARG A 190 -0.80 60.38 -38.21
C ARG A 190 -0.31 60.62 -39.64
N LEU A 191 0.15 59.56 -40.30
CA LEU A 191 0.61 59.60 -41.70
C LEU A 191 -0.52 60.01 -42.66
N GLU A 192 -1.77 59.62 -42.40
CA GLU A 192 -2.94 60.04 -43.19
C GLU A 192 -3.21 61.55 -43.04
N ARG A 193 -3.05 62.11 -41.84
CA ARG A 193 -3.13 63.57 -41.60
C ARG A 193 -1.98 64.32 -42.27
N GLU A 194 -0.75 63.82 -42.13
CA GLU A 194 0.43 64.38 -42.80
C GLU A 194 0.25 64.36 -44.33
N LYS A 195 -0.21 63.25 -44.90
CA LYS A 195 -0.57 63.11 -46.31
C LYS A 195 -1.62 64.14 -46.73
N HIS A 196 -2.72 64.29 -45.98
CA HIS A 196 -3.78 65.23 -46.32
C HIS A 196 -3.26 66.69 -46.34
N ILE A 197 -2.42 67.07 -45.38
CA ILE A 197 -1.77 68.39 -45.34
C ILE A 197 -0.86 68.60 -46.56
N LEU A 198 -0.10 67.57 -46.98
CA LEU A 198 0.75 67.64 -48.17
C LEU A 198 -0.06 67.69 -49.47
N GLU A 199 -1.16 66.94 -49.57
CA GLU A 199 -2.09 67.00 -50.70
C GLU A 199 -2.77 68.37 -50.80
N GLN A 200 -3.14 68.99 -49.68
CA GLN A 200 -3.71 70.33 -49.62
C GLN A 200 -2.68 71.40 -50.03
N ARG A 201 -1.42 71.30 -49.56
CA ARG A 201 -0.32 72.15 -50.03
C ARG A 201 -0.08 71.99 -51.53
N ARG A 202 -0.11 70.75 -52.04
CA ARG A 202 0.02 70.48 -53.48
C ARG A 202 -1.12 71.12 -54.27
N ALA A 203 -2.37 70.95 -53.84
CA ALA A 203 -3.53 71.57 -54.47
C ALA A 203 -3.41 73.11 -54.51
N ASN A 204 -3.01 73.73 -53.39
CA ASN A 204 -2.78 75.18 -53.33
C ASN A 204 -1.65 75.65 -54.26
N HIS A 205 -0.61 74.83 -54.49
CA HIS A 205 0.46 75.15 -55.47
C HIS A 205 0.03 75.00 -56.94
N TYR A 206 -1.01 74.22 -57.25
CA TYR A 206 -1.60 74.17 -58.61
C TYR A 206 -2.72 75.22 -58.81
N CYS A 207 -3.21 75.86 -57.75
CA CYS A 207 -4.25 76.90 -57.80
C CYS A 207 -3.73 78.35 -57.94
N THR A 208 -2.53 78.55 -58.52
CA THR A 208 -2.07 79.88 -58.97
C THR A 208 -2.48 80.22 -60.41
N SER A 209 -3.15 79.31 -61.12
CA SER A 209 -3.82 79.63 -62.39
C SER A 209 -5.13 80.37 -62.12
N ALA A 210 -5.11 81.70 -62.27
CA ALA A 210 -6.29 82.53 -62.16
C ALA A 210 -7.22 82.33 -63.37
N SER A 211 -8.23 81.48 -63.23
CA SER A 211 -9.44 81.54 -64.08
C SER A 211 -10.69 80.91 -63.46
N CYS A 212 -11.71 81.76 -63.40
CA CYS A 212 -13.14 81.44 -63.48
C CYS A 212 -13.88 80.95 -62.20
N PRO A 213 -15.21 81.22 -62.10
CA PRO A 213 -15.80 81.61 -60.82
C PRO A 213 -16.98 80.74 -60.35
N ASN A 214 -17.42 81.02 -59.11
CA ASN A 214 -18.76 80.80 -58.54
C ASN A 214 -19.72 79.80 -59.21
N LEU A 215 -20.10 78.78 -58.44
CA LEU A 215 -21.53 78.43 -58.34
C LEU A 215 -21.93 78.13 -56.89
N HIS A 216 -22.63 79.08 -56.27
CA HIS A 216 -23.43 78.82 -55.09
C HIS A 216 -24.69 78.03 -55.50
N THR A 217 -24.98 76.95 -54.78
CA THR A 217 -26.38 76.60 -54.48
C THR A 217 -26.45 76.05 -53.06
N ALA A 218 -27.31 76.65 -52.23
CA ALA A 218 -27.47 76.30 -50.82
C ALA A 218 -28.86 75.71 -50.56
N THR A 219 -28.91 74.64 -49.76
CA THR A 219 -30.06 74.17 -48.96
C THR A 219 -29.63 72.88 -48.23
N GLY A 220 -29.77 72.71 -46.92
CA GLY A 220 -30.14 73.64 -45.85
C GLY A 220 -30.22 72.88 -44.50
N GLY A 221 -29.96 73.55 -43.37
CA GLY A 221 -30.15 73.02 -42.00
C GLY A 221 -29.14 71.94 -41.55
N GLY A 222 -28.40 72.05 -40.44
CA GLY A 222 -28.37 73.09 -39.41
C GLY A 222 -28.70 72.53 -38.03
N GLN A 223 -27.68 72.15 -37.25
CA GLN A 223 -27.72 72.31 -35.79
C GLN A 223 -26.33 72.51 -35.21
N SER A 224 -26.27 73.34 -34.17
CA SER A 224 -25.06 74.07 -33.76
C SER A 224 -24.76 73.83 -32.29
N THR A 225 -23.50 73.58 -31.94
CA THR A 225 -23.03 73.68 -30.54
C THR A 225 -21.72 74.46 -30.45
N SER A 226 -21.86 75.78 -30.37
CA SER A 226 -21.14 76.71 -29.48
C SER A 226 -19.75 76.32 -28.92
N GLY A 227 -18.73 77.13 -29.26
CA GLY A 227 -17.48 77.26 -28.49
C GLY A 227 -16.62 78.41 -29.04
N LYS A 228 -16.30 79.44 -28.22
CA LYS A 228 -15.69 80.72 -28.64
C LYS A 228 -14.44 81.05 -27.82
N TYR A 229 -13.36 81.47 -28.50
CA TYR A 229 -12.14 82.15 -27.95
C TYR A 229 -11.32 81.30 -26.92
N THR A 230 -10.03 81.49 -26.65
CA THR A 230 -9.08 82.64 -26.75
C THR A 230 -7.68 82.21 -27.30
N PRO A 231 -6.68 83.12 -27.48
CA PRO A 231 -5.54 82.91 -28.40
C PRO A 231 -4.15 82.75 -27.76
N ALA A 232 -3.18 82.46 -28.66
CA ALA A 232 -1.74 82.78 -28.63
C ALA A 232 -0.83 82.10 -27.57
N ASP A 233 0.22 81.45 -28.08
CA ASP A 233 1.58 81.57 -27.55
C ASP A 233 2.62 81.42 -28.68
N SER A 234 3.63 82.29 -28.63
CA SER A 234 4.92 82.28 -29.35
C SER A 234 6.01 81.97 -28.29
N PRO A 235 7.30 81.65 -28.56
CA PRO A 235 8.12 81.95 -29.74
C PRO A 235 8.94 80.69 -30.21
N GLU A 236 10.08 80.68 -30.92
CA GLU A 236 11.09 81.67 -31.33
C GLU A 236 11.56 81.57 -32.80
N SER A 237 11.96 82.74 -33.31
CA SER A 237 13.19 83.04 -34.07
C SER A 237 14.21 81.90 -34.31
N TYR A 238 14.62 81.72 -35.56
CA TYR A 238 15.96 82.10 -36.04
C TYR A 238 15.96 82.22 -37.59
N GLY A 239 16.81 83.09 -38.14
CA GLY A 239 16.86 83.42 -39.58
C GLY A 239 17.24 82.24 -40.50
N THR A 240 17.08 82.35 -41.81
CA THR A 240 17.97 83.19 -42.64
C THR A 240 17.30 83.66 -43.94
N SER A 241 17.69 84.83 -44.42
CA SER A 241 17.09 85.54 -45.56
C SER A 241 17.13 84.80 -46.90
N SER A 242 16.08 85.02 -47.71
CA SER A 242 16.13 84.80 -49.15
C SER A 242 16.99 85.86 -49.84
N ALA A 243 17.93 85.43 -50.67
CA ALA A 243 18.51 86.23 -51.74
C ALA A 243 18.83 85.32 -52.93
N THR A 244 18.32 85.68 -54.11
CA THR A 244 18.64 85.09 -55.40
C THR A 244 18.81 86.22 -56.41
N PRO A 245 19.38 85.97 -57.59
CA PRO A 245 20.56 85.13 -57.86
C PRO A 245 21.62 85.91 -58.65
N ASP A 246 22.88 85.46 -58.70
CA ASP A 246 23.69 85.77 -59.87
C ASP A 246 24.79 84.74 -60.19
N ARG A 247 25.26 84.80 -61.43
CA ARG A 247 26.05 83.77 -62.12
C ARG A 247 27.50 83.73 -61.64
N ASN A 248 28.01 82.56 -61.24
CA ASN A 248 29.19 81.92 -61.87
C ASN A 248 29.65 80.62 -61.17
N HIS A 249 30.51 79.90 -61.89
CA HIS A 249 31.06 78.57 -61.64
C HIS A 249 31.39 78.21 -60.17
N GLY A 250 30.55 77.37 -59.54
CA GLY A 250 30.84 76.77 -58.22
C GLY A 250 30.19 75.41 -57.93
N GLY A 251 29.39 74.86 -58.86
CA GLY A 251 28.50 73.72 -58.60
C GLY A 251 29.16 72.36 -58.34
N VAL A 252 30.47 72.20 -58.59
CA VAL A 252 31.17 70.92 -58.41
C VAL A 252 31.46 70.68 -56.91
N ALA A 253 31.99 71.69 -56.21
CA ALA A 253 32.38 71.57 -54.80
C ALA A 253 31.19 71.26 -53.87
N ALA A 254 30.01 71.83 -54.12
CA ALA A 254 28.81 71.55 -53.33
C ALA A 254 28.30 70.11 -53.48
N VAL A 255 28.47 69.51 -54.67
CA VAL A 255 28.13 68.11 -54.93
C VAL A 255 29.18 67.17 -54.33
N GLU A 256 30.46 67.53 -54.38
CA GLU A 256 31.54 66.78 -53.73
C GLU A 256 31.39 66.76 -52.20
N VAL A 257 31.06 67.88 -51.56
CA VAL A 257 30.80 67.95 -50.11
C VAL A 257 29.58 67.12 -49.70
N LEU A 258 28.50 67.13 -50.50
CA LEU A 258 27.33 66.26 -50.26
C LEU A 258 27.65 64.78 -50.47
N ASN A 259 28.52 64.44 -51.42
CA ASN A 259 28.96 63.07 -51.64
C ASN A 259 29.87 62.58 -50.51
N GLU A 260 30.79 63.40 -50.01
CA GLU A 260 31.65 63.01 -48.87
C GLU A 260 30.84 62.88 -47.58
N SER A 261 29.87 63.79 -47.32
CA SER A 261 28.96 63.65 -46.17
C SER A 261 28.09 62.37 -46.24
N ASN A 262 27.62 62.00 -47.44
CA ASN A 262 26.93 60.71 -47.64
C ASN A 262 27.87 59.51 -47.46
N ARG A 263 29.14 59.65 -47.85
CA ARG A 263 30.19 58.62 -47.69
C ARG A 263 30.52 58.38 -46.22
N GLU A 264 30.72 59.45 -45.45
CA GLU A 264 30.88 59.44 -44.00
C GLU A 264 29.67 58.80 -43.29
N LEU A 265 28.44 59.13 -43.72
CA LEU A 265 27.22 58.52 -43.17
C LEU A 265 27.14 57.01 -43.46
N VAL A 266 27.49 56.57 -44.67
CA VAL A 266 27.55 55.15 -45.03
C VAL A 266 28.63 54.43 -44.22
N GLU A 267 29.80 55.04 -44.01
CA GLU A 267 30.88 54.48 -43.21
C GLU A 267 30.52 54.40 -41.71
N ALA A 268 29.87 55.43 -41.16
CA ALA A 268 29.33 55.40 -39.80
C ALA A 268 28.26 54.31 -39.61
N LEU A 269 27.37 54.12 -40.58
CA LEU A 269 26.39 53.04 -40.57
C LEU A 269 27.06 51.66 -40.66
N LYS A 270 28.06 51.49 -41.53
CA LYS A 270 28.85 50.25 -41.64
C LYS A 270 29.55 49.92 -40.33
N ASN A 271 30.24 50.89 -39.71
CA ASN A 271 30.90 50.73 -38.41
C ASN A 271 29.89 50.36 -37.31
N ARG A 272 28.67 50.91 -37.34
CA ARG A 272 27.61 50.55 -36.39
C ARG A 272 27.07 49.13 -36.60
N VAL A 273 26.93 48.69 -37.85
CA VAL A 273 26.55 47.31 -38.19
C VAL A 273 27.65 46.32 -37.77
N GLU A 274 28.92 46.61 -38.04
CA GLU A 274 30.04 45.78 -37.59
C GLU A 274 30.11 45.68 -36.06
N ALA A 275 29.92 46.79 -35.34
CA ALA A 275 29.87 46.79 -33.88
C ALA A 275 28.70 45.95 -33.34
N GLN A 276 27.52 46.04 -33.97
CA GLN A 276 26.38 45.18 -33.62
C GLN A 276 26.66 43.70 -33.93
N GLN A 277 27.30 43.38 -35.05
CA GLN A 277 27.67 42.00 -35.39
C GLN A 277 28.67 41.41 -34.40
N ARG A 278 29.69 42.17 -33.98
CA ARG A 278 30.63 41.76 -32.92
C ARG A 278 29.91 41.53 -31.60
N LYS A 279 28.93 42.36 -31.24
CA LYS A 279 28.10 42.18 -30.04
C LYS A 279 27.21 40.93 -30.11
N ILE A 280 26.62 40.62 -31.26
CA ILE A 280 25.83 39.39 -31.48
C ILE A 280 26.74 38.18 -31.29
N VAL A 281 27.90 38.13 -31.94
CA VAL A 281 28.85 37.02 -31.81
C VAL A 281 29.34 36.86 -30.36
N ALA A 282 29.57 37.95 -29.62
CA ALA A 282 29.93 37.88 -28.21
C ALA A 282 28.81 37.24 -27.36
N LEU A 283 27.56 37.65 -27.55
CA LEU A 283 26.39 37.08 -26.85
C LEU A 283 26.15 35.61 -27.23
N GLU A 284 26.39 35.23 -28.49
CA GLU A 284 26.34 33.83 -28.95
C GLU A 284 27.45 32.97 -28.35
N LEU A 285 28.62 33.55 -28.06
CA LEU A 285 29.72 32.87 -27.38
C LEU A 285 29.47 32.75 -25.86
N GLU A 286 28.93 33.78 -25.21
CA GLU A 286 28.44 33.67 -23.82
C GLU A 286 27.35 32.59 -23.69
N GLY A 287 26.46 32.50 -24.68
CA GLY A 287 25.46 31.43 -24.80
C GLY A 287 26.06 30.01 -24.87
N LYS A 288 27.31 29.84 -25.35
CA LYS A 288 27.99 28.52 -25.33
C LYS A 288 28.49 28.13 -23.94
N GLY A 289 28.77 29.10 -23.07
CA GLY A 289 29.03 28.84 -21.64
C GLY A 289 27.85 28.19 -20.94
N SER A 290 26.62 28.54 -21.36
CA SER A 290 25.39 27.92 -20.89
C SER A 290 25.36 26.41 -21.17
N ASN A 291 25.82 25.95 -22.33
CA ASN A 291 25.82 24.51 -22.68
C ASN A 291 26.77 23.69 -21.79
N ALA A 292 27.92 24.25 -21.39
CA ALA A 292 28.82 23.58 -20.45
C ALA A 292 28.18 23.46 -19.05
N LEU A 293 27.49 24.52 -18.61
CA LEU A 293 26.74 24.54 -17.34
C LEU A 293 25.55 23.57 -17.37
N VAL A 294 24.79 23.52 -18.47
CA VAL A 294 23.66 22.59 -18.66
C VAL A 294 24.15 21.14 -18.60
N ASN A 295 25.22 20.79 -19.33
CA ASN A 295 25.78 19.44 -19.29
C ASN A 295 26.25 19.04 -17.88
N GLU A 296 26.75 19.98 -17.08
CA GLU A 296 27.15 19.70 -15.70
C GLU A 296 25.95 19.58 -14.75
N ILE A 297 24.90 20.38 -14.96
CA ILE A 297 23.61 20.24 -14.27
C ILE A 297 22.96 18.88 -14.58
N GLU A 298 22.97 18.43 -15.83
CA GLU A 298 22.45 17.12 -16.24
C GLU A 298 23.22 15.98 -15.55
N LYS A 299 24.56 16.01 -15.55
CA LYS A 299 25.37 15.02 -14.81
C LYS A 299 25.07 15.02 -13.31
N LEU A 300 24.90 16.20 -12.70
CA LEU A 300 24.57 16.31 -11.28
C LEU A 300 23.15 15.80 -10.99
N GLN A 301 22.19 15.99 -11.91
CA GLN A 301 20.86 15.39 -11.81
C GLN A 301 20.90 13.87 -11.93
N ASP A 302 21.68 13.31 -12.87
CA ASP A 302 21.88 11.87 -13.02
C ASP A 302 22.58 11.24 -11.80
N ALA A 303 23.60 11.90 -11.27
CA ALA A 303 24.28 11.47 -10.04
C ALA A 303 23.33 11.48 -8.84
N ASN A 304 22.51 12.52 -8.69
CA ASN A 304 21.51 12.63 -7.62
C ASN A 304 20.40 11.57 -7.77
N SER A 305 19.91 11.32 -8.98
CA SER A 305 18.95 10.25 -9.29
C SER A 305 19.49 8.86 -8.92
N ASN A 306 20.75 8.59 -9.27
CA ASN A 306 21.43 7.33 -8.90
C ASN A 306 21.60 7.18 -7.38
N LEU A 307 21.97 8.26 -6.67
CA LEU A 307 22.10 8.26 -5.20
C LEU A 307 20.73 8.05 -4.53
N GLN A 308 19.66 8.69 -5.00
CA GLN A 308 18.30 8.44 -4.51
C GLN A 308 17.88 6.98 -4.74
N ALA A 309 18.11 6.43 -5.93
CA ALA A 309 17.81 5.04 -6.24
C ALA A 309 18.66 4.04 -5.42
N GLN A 310 19.87 4.42 -5.01
CA GLN A 310 20.69 3.63 -4.08
C GLN A 310 20.17 3.75 -2.65
N ASN A 311 19.75 4.94 -2.21
CA ASN A 311 19.21 5.16 -0.87
C ASN A 311 17.93 4.35 -0.64
N VAL A 312 16.97 4.39 -1.58
CA VAL A 312 15.75 3.56 -1.54
C VAL A 312 16.08 2.05 -1.46
N ARG A 313 17.13 1.60 -2.15
CA ARG A 313 17.62 0.20 -2.06
C ARG A 313 18.24 -0.14 -0.70
N LEU A 314 18.87 0.83 -0.03
CA LEU A 314 19.41 0.65 1.32
C LEU A 314 18.30 0.69 2.39
N GLU A 315 17.35 1.62 2.28
CA GLU A 315 16.14 1.67 3.12
C GLU A 315 15.35 0.36 3.05
N ALA A 316 15.15 -0.18 1.84
CA ALA A 316 14.50 -1.48 1.66
C ALA A 316 15.27 -2.63 2.34
N LYS A 317 16.61 -2.64 2.29
CA LYS A 317 17.43 -3.63 3.02
C LYS A 317 17.37 -3.44 4.54
N ILE A 318 17.33 -2.21 5.04
CA ILE A 318 17.19 -1.91 6.47
C ILE A 318 15.85 -2.44 6.98
N LEU A 319 14.75 -2.17 6.25
CA LEU A 319 13.42 -2.69 6.57
C LEU A 319 13.37 -4.22 6.52
N GLN A 320 14.05 -4.84 5.55
CA GLN A 320 14.18 -6.29 5.46
C GLN A 320 14.91 -6.88 6.68
N PHE A 321 16.05 -6.29 7.09
CA PHE A 321 16.77 -6.72 8.29
C PHE A 321 16.00 -6.47 9.58
N GLN A 322 15.21 -5.39 9.68
CA GLN A 322 14.31 -5.19 10.81
C GLN A 322 13.25 -6.29 10.88
N LEU A 323 12.58 -6.61 9.77
CA LEU A 323 11.63 -7.71 9.69
C LEU A 323 12.25 -9.08 10.01
N GLU A 324 13.50 -9.32 9.61
CA GLU A 324 14.23 -10.55 9.95
C GLU A 324 14.59 -10.61 11.44
N ASN A 325 15.03 -9.49 12.02
CA ASN A 325 15.33 -9.38 13.45
C ASN A 325 14.06 -9.54 14.30
N ASP A 326 12.94 -8.95 13.91
CA ASP A 326 11.66 -9.12 14.58
C ASP A 326 11.09 -10.53 14.40
N LYS A 327 11.30 -11.17 13.23
CA LYS A 327 11.03 -12.61 13.04
C LYS A 327 11.91 -13.49 13.93
N LEU A 328 13.16 -13.12 14.21
CA LEU A 328 14.01 -13.85 15.15
C LEU A 328 13.57 -13.64 16.61
N LYS A 329 13.15 -12.42 16.99
CA LYS A 329 12.57 -12.14 18.32
C LYS A 329 11.27 -12.90 18.55
N HIS A 330 10.36 -12.92 17.56
CA HIS A 330 9.05 -13.58 17.67
C HIS A 330 9.10 -15.09 17.36
N GLY A 331 10.00 -15.53 16.48
CA GLY A 331 10.24 -16.94 16.16
C GLY A 331 10.98 -17.67 17.28
N ASN A 332 11.72 -16.94 18.11
CA ASN A 332 12.12 -17.41 19.42
C ASN A 332 10.89 -17.53 20.33
N ASN A 333 10.31 -18.73 20.33
CA ASN A 333 9.41 -19.24 21.38
C ASN A 333 9.96 -19.01 22.81
N SER A 334 11.23 -18.64 22.97
CA SER A 334 11.85 -18.14 24.21
C SER A 334 10.97 -17.16 25.00
N GLU A 335 10.37 -16.12 24.41
CA GLU A 335 9.59 -15.17 25.23
C GLU A 335 8.26 -15.77 25.72
N LEU A 336 7.64 -16.64 24.90
CA LEU A 336 6.43 -17.38 25.27
C LEU A 336 6.77 -18.47 26.32
N MET A 337 7.88 -19.18 26.15
CA MET A 337 8.42 -20.15 27.09
C MET A 337 8.85 -19.50 28.41
N LEU A 338 9.44 -18.31 28.41
CA LEU A 338 9.76 -17.57 29.63
C LEU A 338 8.50 -17.16 30.39
N LYS A 339 7.44 -16.74 29.67
CA LYS A 339 6.12 -16.49 30.28
C LYS A 339 5.47 -17.77 30.82
N GLN A 340 5.64 -18.90 30.12
CA GLN A 340 5.12 -20.20 30.53
C GLN A 340 5.90 -20.80 31.71
N ILE A 341 7.23 -20.69 31.72
CA ILE A 341 8.13 -21.05 32.83
C ILE A 341 7.76 -20.21 34.04
N LYS A 342 7.66 -18.88 33.91
CA LYS A 342 7.25 -18.00 35.01
C LYS A 342 5.86 -18.36 35.55
N HIS A 343 4.89 -18.63 34.67
CA HIS A 343 3.56 -19.10 35.11
C HIS A 343 3.63 -20.43 35.88
N LEU A 344 4.49 -21.36 35.47
CA LEU A 344 4.72 -22.62 36.20
C LEU A 344 5.46 -22.38 37.53
N GLU A 345 6.39 -21.43 37.61
CA GLU A 345 7.07 -21.01 38.84
C GLU A 345 6.09 -20.35 39.83
N ASP A 346 5.22 -19.46 39.35
CA ASP A 346 4.16 -18.81 40.13
C ASP A 346 3.14 -19.86 40.63
N TYR A 347 2.78 -20.83 39.80
CA TYR A 347 1.88 -21.95 40.16
C TYR A 347 2.53 -22.89 41.19
N ILE A 348 3.80 -23.27 41.01
CA ILE A 348 4.58 -24.04 41.99
C ILE A 348 4.69 -23.28 43.32
N THR A 349 4.88 -21.96 43.28
CA THR A 349 4.95 -21.11 44.48
C THR A 349 3.59 -21.05 45.18
N THR A 350 2.50 -20.98 44.43
CA THR A 350 1.13 -21.03 44.96
C THR A 350 0.83 -22.38 45.61
N ILE A 351 1.11 -23.50 44.93
CA ILE A 351 0.96 -24.86 45.49
C ILE A 351 1.84 -25.05 46.72
N LYS A 352 3.09 -24.58 46.73
CA LYS A 352 3.95 -24.63 47.93
C LYS A 352 3.33 -23.83 49.08
N GLY A 353 2.79 -22.64 48.80
CA GLY A 353 2.07 -21.83 49.79
C GLY A 353 0.80 -22.53 50.32
N GLU A 354 0.02 -23.16 49.45
CA GLU A 354 -1.17 -23.94 49.82
C GLU A 354 -0.82 -25.19 50.61
N LEU A 355 0.24 -25.91 50.25
CA LEU A 355 0.75 -27.06 50.98
C LEU A 355 1.23 -26.65 52.38
N ILE A 356 1.91 -25.52 52.51
CA ILE A 356 2.31 -24.95 53.81
C ILE A 356 1.07 -24.55 54.61
N ARG A 357 0.09 -23.85 54.02
CA ARG A 357 -1.17 -23.45 54.68
C ARG A 357 -2.01 -24.64 55.15
N ALA A 358 -2.14 -25.67 54.32
CA ALA A 358 -2.82 -26.92 54.65
C ALA A 358 -2.10 -27.69 55.76
N LYS A 359 -0.76 -27.64 55.79
CA LYS A 359 0.06 -28.25 56.85
C LYS A 359 0.08 -27.43 58.15
N SER A 360 -0.23 -26.13 58.10
CA SER A 360 -0.40 -25.26 59.27
C SER A 360 -1.84 -25.18 59.82
N GLY A 361 -2.80 -25.91 59.22
CA GLY A 361 -4.16 -26.03 59.77
C GLY A 361 -4.98 -24.74 59.80
N LEU A 362 -4.66 -23.75 58.96
CA LEU A 362 -5.38 -22.47 58.91
C LEU A 362 -6.57 -22.54 57.96
N ASP A 363 -7.77 -22.25 58.50
CA ASP A 363 -9.06 -22.33 57.78
C ASP A 363 -9.05 -21.58 56.45
N THR A 364 -9.15 -22.32 55.35
CA THR A 364 -9.17 -21.81 53.97
C THR A 364 -10.40 -20.96 53.65
N SER A 365 -11.45 -21.02 54.47
CA SER A 365 -12.74 -20.35 54.26
C SER A 365 -12.65 -18.81 54.15
N LYS A 366 -11.70 -18.17 54.86
CA LYS A 366 -11.59 -16.70 54.89
C LYS A 366 -10.84 -16.10 53.69
N GLU A 367 -9.93 -16.87 53.06
CA GLU A 367 -9.11 -16.39 51.94
C GLU A 367 -9.92 -16.38 50.63
N THR A 368 -10.73 -17.42 50.38
CA THR A 368 -11.57 -17.55 49.17
C THR A 368 -12.52 -16.37 49.00
N ILE A 369 -13.17 -15.96 50.10
CA ILE A 369 -14.07 -14.78 50.14
C ILE A 369 -13.30 -13.50 49.76
N ASN A 370 -12.04 -13.38 50.16
CA ASN A 370 -11.23 -12.20 49.87
C ASN A 370 -10.75 -12.18 48.40
N ILE A 371 -10.45 -13.36 47.83
CA ILE A 371 -10.11 -13.52 46.40
C ILE A 371 -11.32 -13.20 45.52
N GLU A 372 -12.52 -13.71 45.84
CA GLU A 372 -13.76 -13.36 45.13
C GLU A 372 -14.08 -11.87 45.25
N LYS A 373 -13.89 -11.27 46.44
CA LYS A 373 -14.09 -9.83 46.64
C LYS A 373 -13.12 -8.98 45.81
N ASN A 374 -11.84 -9.38 45.70
CA ASN A 374 -10.88 -8.73 44.82
C ASN A 374 -11.22 -8.90 43.33
N LYS A 375 -11.67 -10.09 42.93
CA LYS A 375 -12.10 -10.37 41.55
C LYS A 375 -13.33 -9.54 41.17
N ASN A 376 -14.31 -9.42 42.07
CA ASN A 376 -15.47 -8.55 41.89
C ASN A 376 -15.07 -7.07 41.83
N GLN A 377 -14.16 -6.58 42.68
CA GLN A 377 -13.64 -5.21 42.57
C GLN A 377 -12.90 -4.94 41.25
N GLN A 378 -12.16 -5.92 40.72
CA GLN A 378 -11.53 -5.79 39.39
C GLN A 378 -12.57 -5.80 38.27
N LEU A 379 -13.61 -6.63 38.37
CA LEU A 379 -14.74 -6.62 37.43
C LEU A 379 -15.51 -5.30 37.47
N GLU A 380 -15.80 -4.74 38.65
CA GLU A 380 -16.45 -3.43 38.79
C GLU A 380 -15.60 -2.28 38.21
N LYS A 381 -14.28 -2.31 38.44
CA LYS A 381 -13.35 -1.37 37.78
C LYS A 381 -13.41 -1.51 36.26
N THR A 382 -13.33 -2.74 35.73
CA THR A 382 -13.43 -3.00 34.29
C THR A 382 -14.77 -2.55 33.70
N VAL A 383 -15.89 -2.83 34.37
CA VAL A 383 -17.22 -2.36 33.96
C VAL A 383 -17.30 -0.83 33.98
N THR A 384 -16.68 -0.17 34.96
CA THR A 384 -16.63 1.29 35.04
C THR A 384 -15.80 1.89 33.90
N THR A 385 -14.64 1.30 33.59
CA THR A 385 -13.81 1.72 32.45
C THR A 385 -14.51 1.46 31.10
N LEU A 386 -15.21 0.32 30.96
CA LEU A 386 -16.00 0.00 29.76
C LEU A 386 -17.19 0.95 29.62
N ARG A 387 -17.88 1.33 30.71
CA ARG A 387 -18.92 2.38 30.69
C ARG A 387 -18.33 3.72 30.25
N ALA A 388 -17.19 4.14 30.82
CA ALA A 388 -16.50 5.36 30.41
C ALA A 388 -16.03 5.33 28.94
N MET A 389 -15.62 4.18 28.41
CA MET A 389 -15.32 4.00 26.98
C MET A 389 -16.58 4.04 26.11
N ILE A 390 -17.67 3.39 26.53
CA ILE A 390 -18.97 3.44 25.83
C ILE A 390 -19.53 4.87 25.83
N ASP A 391 -19.38 5.62 26.92
CA ASP A 391 -19.84 7.01 26.99
C ASP A 391 -18.95 7.93 26.13
N LYS A 392 -17.63 7.71 26.10
CA LYS A 392 -16.72 8.37 25.13
C LYS A 392 -17.13 8.08 23.69
N LEU A 393 -17.32 6.80 23.34
CA LEU A 393 -17.77 6.38 22.01
C LEU A 393 -19.15 6.95 21.65
N LYS A 394 -20.08 7.06 22.61
CA LYS A 394 -21.38 7.74 22.41
C LYS A 394 -21.26 9.25 22.26
N THR A 395 -20.24 9.89 22.86
CA THR A 395 -19.94 11.32 22.61
C THR A 395 -19.22 11.55 21.29
N GLU A 396 -18.43 10.58 20.80
CA GLU A 396 -17.75 10.64 19.50
C GLU A 396 -18.68 10.27 18.33
N GLN A 397 -19.62 9.34 18.53
CA GLN A 397 -20.67 9.00 17.54
C GLN A 397 -21.89 9.94 17.57
N ARG A 398 -21.93 10.96 18.42
CA ARG A 398 -23.03 11.94 18.40
C ARG A 398 -22.81 12.95 17.27
N PRO A 399 -23.70 13.05 16.27
CA PRO A 399 -23.51 13.99 15.17
C PRO A 399 -23.54 15.43 15.68
N LYS A 400 -22.49 16.20 15.37
CA LYS A 400 -22.45 17.66 15.58
C LYS A 400 -23.38 18.35 14.58
N SER A 401 -24.68 18.35 14.87
CA SER A 401 -25.66 19.22 14.21
C SER A 401 -26.49 19.94 15.27
N GLY A 402 -26.45 21.28 15.28
CA GLY A 402 -27.18 22.03 16.31
C GLY A 402 -26.78 23.47 16.60
N ARG A 403 -26.35 24.30 15.63
CA ARG A 403 -26.53 25.76 15.76
C ARG A 403 -26.71 26.52 14.43
N SER A 404 -27.97 26.65 14.05
CA SER A 404 -28.61 27.73 13.27
C SER A 404 -27.74 28.79 12.58
N ILE A 405 -27.92 28.92 11.26
CA ILE A 405 -28.32 30.20 10.63
C ILE A 405 -29.51 29.94 9.69
N THR A 406 -30.44 30.89 9.66
CA THR A 406 -31.76 30.87 9.01
C THR A 406 -31.78 31.46 7.59
N ALA A 407 -32.51 30.85 6.64
CA ALA A 407 -33.27 31.52 5.57
C ALA A 407 -34.14 30.49 4.78
N PRO A 408 -35.26 30.87 4.13
CA PRO A 408 -36.42 29.95 4.09
C PRO A 408 -36.99 29.56 2.72
N SER A 409 -37.68 28.39 2.74
CA SER A 409 -38.91 28.06 1.99
C SER A 409 -38.90 27.95 0.46
N LYS A 410 -39.02 26.73 -0.06
CA LYS A 410 -40.34 26.13 -0.42
C LYS A 410 -40.23 24.62 -0.72
N SER A 411 -41.24 23.87 -0.28
CA SER A 411 -41.55 22.46 -0.63
C SER A 411 -42.33 22.39 -1.97
N PRO A 412 -42.65 21.21 -2.59
CA PRO A 412 -42.64 19.86 -2.02
C PRO A 412 -42.08 18.68 -2.87
N GLU A 413 -41.43 17.75 -2.15
CA GLU A 413 -41.75 16.30 -2.09
C GLU A 413 -41.66 15.37 -3.32
N LYS A 414 -41.25 14.11 -3.01
CA LYS A 414 -41.32 12.85 -3.80
C LYS A 414 -40.17 12.53 -4.76
N THR A 415 -39.26 11.67 -4.26
CA THR A 415 -38.57 10.67 -5.09
C THR A 415 -39.59 9.66 -5.66
N PRO A 416 -39.31 9.12 -6.85
CA PRO A 416 -39.07 7.67 -6.88
C PRO A 416 -37.88 7.25 -7.76
N THR A 417 -37.09 6.33 -7.18
CA THR A 417 -36.53 5.11 -7.75
C THR A 417 -36.55 4.90 -9.28
N HIS A 418 -35.36 4.67 -9.86
CA HIS A 418 -35.07 4.00 -11.15
C HIS A 418 -36.00 4.26 -12.35
N GLN A 419 -35.56 5.13 -13.27
CA GLN A 419 -35.87 5.00 -14.70
C GLN A 419 -34.63 5.30 -15.55
N GLY A 420 -34.34 4.40 -16.50
CA GLY A 420 -33.49 4.73 -17.65
C GLY A 420 -34.20 5.75 -18.55
N ILE A 421 -33.44 6.43 -19.40
CA ILE A 421 -33.94 7.50 -20.29
C ILE A 421 -35.16 7.00 -21.07
N SER A 422 -36.30 7.68 -20.94
CA SER A 422 -37.55 7.30 -21.60
C SER A 422 -37.38 7.21 -23.13
N PRO A 423 -37.95 6.19 -23.80
CA PRO A 423 -37.87 6.04 -25.26
C PRO A 423 -38.27 7.30 -26.03
N GLU A 424 -39.31 8.02 -25.57
CA GLU A 424 -39.79 9.25 -26.22
C GLU A 424 -38.74 10.38 -26.25
N ILE A 425 -37.85 10.44 -25.25
CA ILE A 425 -36.78 11.46 -25.22
C ILE A 425 -35.68 11.07 -26.22
N HIS A 426 -35.36 9.77 -26.32
CA HIS A 426 -34.39 9.30 -27.30
C HIS A 426 -34.91 9.46 -28.74
N GLU A 427 -36.18 9.14 -28.98
CA GLU A 427 -36.83 9.24 -30.28
C GLU A 427 -37.00 10.70 -30.72
N ASN A 428 -37.34 11.62 -29.81
CA ASN A 428 -37.34 13.05 -30.09
C ASN A 428 -35.92 13.58 -30.41
N LEU A 429 -34.89 13.18 -29.65
CA LEU A 429 -33.50 13.55 -29.96
C LEU A 429 -33.03 13.00 -31.31
N GLN A 430 -33.45 11.79 -31.67
CA GLN A 430 -33.14 11.17 -32.96
C GLN A 430 -33.91 11.82 -34.11
N SER A 431 -35.15 12.24 -33.89
CA SER A 431 -35.96 13.04 -34.81
C SER A 431 -35.32 14.42 -35.07
N GLU A 432 -34.92 15.14 -34.01
CA GLU A 432 -34.20 16.42 -34.11
C GLU A 432 -32.85 16.27 -34.83
N PHE A 433 -32.08 15.22 -34.52
CA PHE A 433 -30.84 14.90 -35.24
C PHE A 433 -31.07 14.66 -36.73
N ASN A 434 -32.10 13.88 -37.09
CA ASN A 434 -32.45 13.62 -38.48
C ASN A 434 -32.94 14.88 -39.23
N LYS A 435 -33.70 15.77 -38.57
CA LYS A 435 -34.07 17.09 -39.13
C LYS A 435 -32.84 17.95 -39.38
N MET A 436 -31.93 18.02 -38.40
CA MET A 436 -30.69 18.79 -38.52
C MET A 436 -29.78 18.25 -39.64
N GLN A 437 -29.72 16.92 -39.80
CA GLN A 437 -28.97 16.28 -40.87
C GLN A 437 -29.58 16.57 -42.26
N LYS A 438 -30.91 16.59 -42.39
CA LYS A 438 -31.58 17.03 -43.63
C LYS A 438 -31.31 18.50 -43.95
N ALA A 439 -31.47 19.39 -42.98
CA ALA A 439 -31.18 20.82 -43.17
C ALA A 439 -29.72 21.08 -43.57
N TYR A 440 -28.78 20.28 -43.06
CA TYR A 440 -27.37 20.35 -43.47
C TYR A 440 -27.16 19.85 -44.92
N ALA A 441 -27.85 18.80 -45.34
CA ALA A 441 -27.82 18.31 -46.72
C ALA A 441 -28.39 19.36 -47.70
N GLU A 442 -29.56 19.95 -47.38
CA GLU A 442 -30.20 21.00 -48.19
C GLU A 442 -29.32 22.26 -48.30
N LEU A 443 -28.66 22.68 -47.21
CA LEU A 443 -27.69 23.79 -47.24
C LEU A 443 -26.45 23.46 -48.09
N THR A 444 -26.00 22.20 -48.08
CA THR A 444 -24.87 21.74 -48.89
C THR A 444 -25.25 21.72 -50.38
N GLU A 445 -26.43 21.22 -50.72
CA GLU A 445 -26.96 21.22 -52.09
C GLU A 445 -27.14 22.64 -52.62
N LYS A 446 -27.67 23.56 -51.80
CA LYS A 446 -27.79 24.98 -52.12
C LYS A 446 -26.43 25.67 -52.31
N LEU A 447 -25.40 25.30 -51.54
CA LEU A 447 -24.03 25.79 -51.77
C LEU A 447 -23.47 25.29 -53.11
N SER A 448 -23.67 24.03 -53.47
CA SER A 448 -23.28 23.53 -54.79
C SER A 448 -24.05 24.20 -55.94
N SER A 449 -25.34 24.48 -55.76
CA SER A 449 -26.15 25.26 -56.72
C SER A 449 -25.59 26.67 -56.92
N MET A 450 -25.36 27.43 -55.85
CA MET A 450 -24.76 28.77 -55.95
C MET A 450 -23.35 28.74 -56.54
N GLN A 451 -22.57 27.67 -56.31
CA GLN A 451 -21.25 27.53 -56.90
C GLN A 451 -21.31 27.24 -58.41
N VAL A 452 -22.30 26.50 -58.89
CA VAL A 452 -22.59 26.32 -60.32
C VAL A 452 -23.09 27.63 -60.95
N GLU A 453 -23.95 28.38 -60.27
CA GLU A 453 -24.38 29.72 -60.74
C GLU A 453 -23.21 30.70 -60.85
N LEU A 454 -22.28 30.72 -59.88
CA LEU A 454 -21.05 31.50 -59.93
C LEU A 454 -20.12 31.06 -61.08
N GLN A 455 -20.04 29.77 -61.38
CA GLN A 455 -19.30 29.26 -62.54
C GLN A 455 -19.95 29.65 -63.88
N LEU A 456 -21.29 29.69 -63.95
CA LEU A 456 -22.03 30.16 -65.13
C LEU A 456 -21.90 31.68 -65.34
N GLN A 457 -21.95 32.48 -64.26
CA GLN A 457 -21.76 33.93 -64.32
C GLN A 457 -20.32 34.31 -64.68
N THR A 458 -19.31 33.59 -64.15
CA THR A 458 -17.90 33.83 -64.53
C THR A 458 -17.57 33.39 -65.96
N GLY A 459 -18.43 32.56 -66.59
CA GLY A 459 -18.34 32.22 -68.01
C GLY A 459 -18.91 33.27 -68.99
N HIS A 460 -19.64 34.28 -68.51
CA HIS A 460 -20.43 35.21 -69.37
C HIS A 460 -19.93 36.67 -69.38
N CYS A 461 -18.61 36.89 -69.31
CA CYS A 461 -18.01 38.19 -69.64
C CYS A 461 -17.09 38.09 -70.87
N SER A 462 -17.66 37.77 -72.03
CA SER A 462 -16.98 37.73 -73.33
C SER A 462 -16.74 39.12 -73.95
N GLN A 463 -16.95 40.21 -73.20
CA GLN A 463 -17.02 41.58 -73.75
C GLN A 463 -16.10 42.63 -73.09
N CYS A 464 -15.01 42.18 -72.46
CA CYS A 464 -13.89 43.06 -72.02
C CYS A 464 -12.57 42.75 -72.74
N GLY A 465 -12.62 42.08 -73.90
CA GLY A 465 -11.47 41.73 -74.73
C GLY A 465 -11.20 42.75 -75.84
N GLY A 466 -10.15 43.55 -75.68
CA GLY A 466 -9.36 44.20 -76.73
C GLY A 466 -10.07 44.82 -77.96
N ARG A 467 -10.21 46.15 -77.97
CA ARG A 467 -10.16 46.92 -79.23
C ARG A 467 -8.80 47.63 -79.33
N ARG A 468 -7.92 47.11 -80.19
CA ARG A 468 -6.80 47.85 -80.78
C ARG A 468 -7.04 48.00 -82.28
N TYR A 469 -7.20 49.23 -82.75
CA TYR A 469 -6.74 49.71 -84.06
C TYR A 469 -6.78 51.25 -83.96
N SER A 470 -5.63 51.94 -83.95
CA SER A 470 -5.01 52.59 -85.12
C SER A 470 -5.96 53.65 -85.73
N SER A 471 -5.58 54.93 -85.88
CA SER A 471 -4.33 55.42 -86.50
C SER A 471 -4.11 56.93 -86.25
N SER A 472 -2.91 57.44 -86.57
CA SER A 472 -2.57 58.86 -86.84
C SER A 472 -2.74 59.89 -85.69
N SER A 473 -1.90 60.90 -85.51
CA SER A 473 -0.69 61.34 -86.26
C SER A 473 0.19 62.27 -85.40
N SER A 474 1.41 62.54 -85.88
CA SER A 474 2.19 63.77 -85.67
C SER A 474 2.57 64.20 -84.24
N SER A 475 3.90 64.19 -84.01
CA SER A 475 4.64 65.20 -83.24
C SER A 475 4.40 65.30 -81.72
N GLU A 476 5.22 64.60 -80.93
CA GLU A 476 6.05 65.17 -79.84
C GLU A 476 6.89 64.07 -79.15
N SER A 477 8.21 64.11 -79.33
CA SER A 477 9.15 63.04 -78.92
C SER A 477 9.63 63.18 -77.46
N GLY A 478 8.70 63.47 -76.55
CA GLY A 478 8.97 63.64 -75.11
C GLY A 478 8.11 62.72 -74.24
N GLU A 479 6.80 62.94 -74.22
CA GLU A 479 5.89 62.35 -73.23
C GLU A 479 5.59 60.84 -73.43
N VAL A 480 5.75 60.32 -74.66
CA VAL A 480 5.46 58.91 -74.98
C VAL A 480 6.36 57.94 -74.20
N ASN A 481 7.60 58.33 -73.89
CA ASN A 481 8.53 57.49 -73.14
C ASN A 481 8.16 57.38 -71.65
N ASP A 482 7.62 58.45 -71.04
CA ASP A 482 7.19 58.43 -69.64
C ASP A 482 5.91 57.58 -69.45
N LEU A 483 5.00 57.62 -70.43
CA LEU A 483 3.82 56.75 -70.43
C LEU A 483 4.16 55.27 -70.64
N GLU A 484 5.08 54.95 -71.56
CA GLU A 484 5.54 53.56 -71.80
C GLU A 484 6.29 53.01 -70.56
N THR A 485 7.11 53.84 -69.90
CA THR A 485 7.85 53.42 -68.69
C THR A 485 6.96 53.28 -67.45
N GLU A 486 6.00 54.18 -67.20
CA GLU A 486 5.01 53.98 -66.12
C GLU A 486 4.06 52.81 -66.42
N PHE A 487 3.69 52.56 -67.68
CA PHE A 487 2.94 51.36 -68.05
C PHE A 487 3.73 50.08 -67.74
N LYS A 488 5.02 50.04 -68.08
CA LYS A 488 5.92 48.92 -67.75
C LYS A 488 6.07 48.74 -66.23
N ARG A 489 6.24 49.83 -65.49
CA ARG A 489 6.30 49.84 -64.01
C ARG A 489 5.00 49.34 -63.37
N CYS A 490 3.84 49.68 -63.93
CA CYS A 490 2.54 49.16 -63.49
C CYS A 490 2.39 47.65 -63.80
N LYS A 491 2.87 47.19 -64.95
CA LYS A 491 2.90 45.75 -65.30
C LYS A 491 3.78 44.94 -64.35
N GLU A 492 4.96 45.45 -63.99
CA GLU A 492 5.86 44.83 -63.02
C GLU A 492 5.26 44.78 -61.60
N LYS A 493 4.66 45.90 -61.15
CA LYS A 493 3.87 45.94 -59.90
C LYS A 493 2.73 44.92 -59.90
N LEU A 494 2.02 44.76 -61.01
CA LEU A 494 0.93 43.77 -61.14
C LEU A 494 1.44 42.34 -61.03
N ILE A 495 2.56 42.00 -61.69
CA ILE A 495 3.19 40.67 -61.60
C ILE A 495 3.60 40.36 -60.16
N GLU A 496 4.25 41.30 -59.46
CA GLU A 496 4.66 41.07 -58.06
C GLU A 496 3.45 40.98 -57.12
N LYS A 497 2.38 41.76 -57.35
CA LYS A 497 1.13 41.63 -56.59
C LYS A 497 0.45 40.27 -56.83
N SER A 498 0.45 39.75 -58.05
CA SER A 498 -0.04 38.39 -58.35
C SER A 498 0.81 37.31 -57.67
N ARG A 499 2.14 37.44 -57.68
CA ARG A 499 3.05 36.52 -56.98
C ARG A 499 2.82 36.50 -55.48
N LEU A 500 2.61 37.68 -54.87
CA LEU A 500 2.27 37.80 -53.44
C LEU A 500 0.88 37.21 -53.13
N LEU A 501 -0.09 37.38 -54.03
CA LEU A 501 -1.42 36.77 -53.92
C LEU A 501 -1.33 35.23 -53.95
N ASP A 502 -0.54 34.64 -54.84
CA ASP A 502 -0.39 33.18 -54.89
C ASP A 502 0.37 32.63 -53.67
N LYS A 503 1.37 33.37 -53.17
CA LYS A 503 2.02 33.06 -51.88
C LYS A 503 1.01 33.11 -50.72
N ALA A 504 0.10 34.09 -50.72
CA ALA A 504 -0.97 34.19 -49.71
C ALA A 504 -1.97 33.03 -49.83
N LYS A 505 -2.38 32.62 -51.05
CA LYS A 505 -3.21 31.43 -51.27
C LYS A 505 -2.56 30.18 -50.68
N ILE A 506 -1.29 29.91 -50.96
CA ILE A 506 -0.55 28.75 -50.43
C ILE A 506 -0.50 28.77 -48.90
N LEU A 507 -0.28 29.94 -48.28
CA LEU A 507 -0.28 30.08 -46.83
C LEU A 507 -1.68 29.85 -46.24
N LEU A 508 -2.74 30.35 -46.87
CA LEU A 508 -4.13 30.09 -46.47
C LEU A 508 -4.51 28.61 -46.60
N THR A 509 -4.14 27.94 -47.69
CA THR A 509 -4.38 26.49 -47.85
C THR A 509 -3.64 25.68 -46.77
N ARG A 510 -2.40 26.03 -46.45
CA ARG A 510 -1.65 25.40 -45.35
C ARG A 510 -2.26 25.69 -43.97
N ALA A 511 -2.74 26.91 -43.75
CA ALA A 511 -3.43 27.28 -42.52
C ALA A 511 -4.74 26.50 -42.35
N ALA A 512 -5.57 26.41 -43.40
CA ALA A 512 -6.81 25.64 -43.41
C ALA A 512 -6.56 24.13 -43.21
N ALA A 513 -5.52 23.56 -43.82
CA ALA A 513 -5.13 22.17 -43.61
C ALA A 513 -4.67 21.92 -42.16
N LYS A 514 -3.90 22.84 -41.57
CA LYS A 514 -3.50 22.79 -40.16
C LYS A 514 -4.71 22.93 -39.24
N GLU A 515 -5.63 23.84 -39.54
CA GLU A 515 -6.87 24.03 -38.79
C GLU A 515 -7.73 22.76 -38.81
N LYS A 516 -7.92 22.13 -39.98
CA LYS A 516 -8.64 20.85 -40.11
C LYS A 516 -8.01 19.77 -39.21
N ASN A 517 -6.70 19.60 -39.26
CA ASN A 517 -5.98 18.63 -38.41
C ASN A 517 -6.15 18.95 -36.92
N MET A 518 -6.06 20.23 -36.51
CA MET A 518 -6.32 20.64 -35.13
C MET A 518 -7.78 20.38 -34.69
N ARG A 519 -8.77 20.61 -35.57
CA ARG A 519 -10.19 20.28 -35.30
C ARG A 519 -10.39 18.77 -35.13
N GLU A 520 -9.74 17.94 -35.96
CA GLU A 520 -9.75 16.48 -35.85
C GLU A 520 -9.11 16.00 -34.53
N GLN A 521 -7.97 16.57 -34.12
CA GLN A 521 -7.37 16.32 -32.81
C GLN A 521 -8.29 16.72 -31.65
N ILE A 522 -8.94 17.88 -31.73
CA ILE A 522 -9.91 18.33 -30.72
C ILE A 522 -11.11 17.37 -30.65
N ALA A 523 -11.62 16.90 -31.78
CA ALA A 523 -12.71 15.92 -31.82
C ALA A 523 -12.29 14.58 -31.20
N TYR A 524 -11.09 14.08 -31.52
CA TYR A 524 -10.51 12.89 -30.91
C TYR A 524 -10.35 13.03 -29.39
N LEU A 525 -9.80 14.16 -28.92
CA LEU A 525 -9.63 14.44 -27.50
C LEU A 525 -10.98 14.57 -26.78
N ARG A 526 -11.98 15.23 -27.38
CA ARG A 526 -13.35 15.30 -26.82
C ARG A 526 -13.98 13.92 -26.68
N ARG A 527 -13.83 13.05 -27.69
CA ARG A 527 -14.31 11.65 -27.63
C ARG A 527 -13.64 10.90 -26.47
N ARG A 528 -12.32 10.99 -26.37
CA ARG A 528 -11.53 10.34 -25.31
C ARG A 528 -11.82 10.91 -23.91
N CYS A 529 -12.16 12.19 -23.78
CA CYS A 529 -12.64 12.78 -22.53
C CYS A 529 -14.05 12.29 -22.17
N SER A 530 -14.96 12.12 -23.14
CA SER A 530 -16.29 11.55 -22.89
C SER A 530 -16.21 10.08 -22.45
N GLU A 531 -15.32 9.29 -23.07
CA GLU A 531 -15.01 7.92 -22.64
C GLU A 531 -14.46 7.86 -21.20
N LEU A 532 -13.71 8.87 -20.76
CA LEU A 532 -13.23 9.01 -19.38
C LEU A 532 -14.28 9.55 -18.40
N GLN A 533 -15.28 10.29 -18.87
CA GLN A 533 -16.38 10.84 -18.08
C GLN A 533 -17.50 9.82 -17.81
N ASN A 534 -17.62 8.80 -18.67
CA ASN A 534 -18.55 7.67 -18.49
C ASN A 534 -17.99 6.58 -17.54
N VAL A 535 -16.87 6.83 -16.87
CA VAL A 535 -16.37 5.96 -15.79
C VAL A 535 -17.24 6.19 -14.55
N PRO A 536 -17.83 5.15 -13.93
CA PRO A 536 -18.71 5.32 -12.78
C PRO A 536 -18.02 6.07 -11.64
N VAL A 537 -18.63 7.18 -11.21
CA VAL A 537 -18.25 7.86 -9.96
C VAL A 537 -18.78 7.03 -8.81
N ILE A 538 -17.87 6.54 -7.96
CA ILE A 538 -18.25 5.89 -6.71
C ILE A 538 -18.58 7.00 -5.71
N GLU A 539 -19.85 7.13 -5.34
CA GLU A 539 -20.24 7.96 -4.19
C GLU A 539 -19.61 7.39 -2.92
N GLU A 540 -19.07 8.25 -2.06
CA GLU A 540 -18.42 7.86 -0.81
C GLU A 540 -19.44 7.26 0.18
N THR A 541 -19.65 5.94 0.12
CA THR A 541 -20.26 5.19 1.21
C THR A 541 -19.23 5.01 2.33
N SER A 542 -19.20 5.97 3.25
CA SER A 542 -18.38 5.91 4.46
C SER A 542 -18.79 4.74 5.37
N GLU A 543 -17.84 3.83 5.64
CA GLU A 543 -17.87 2.83 6.73
C GLU A 543 -16.63 2.99 7.63
#